data_AF-A0A9E3NQT7-F1
#
_entry.id   AF-A0A9E3NQT7-F1
#
_cell.length_a   1.000
_cell.length_b   1.000
_cell.length_c   1.000
_cell.angle_alpha   90.00
_cell.angle_beta   90.00
_cell.angle_gamma   90.00
#
_symmetry.space_group_name_H-M   'P 1'
#
loop_
_entity.id
_entity.type
_entity.pdbx_description
1 polymer ?
#
loop_
_entity_poly.entity_id
_entity_poly.type
_entity_poly.pdbx_seq_one_letter_code
_entity_poly.pdbx_strand_id
1 'polypeptide(L)'
;MRRVVVFLFLLLAGCGRKATRADCEMVVDRNVELQLRKMGVNDSAVIEKRREEMRASMRDDIEKCVGKRVTDGMMSCVQSAETAEQIDKCLK
;
A
#
# COMPACT_ATOMS: atom_id res chain seq x y z
N MET A 1 -16.19 -14.40 -33.07
CA MET A 1 -16.73 -13.23 -32.38
C MET A 1 -16.20 -13.22 -30.94
N ARG A 2 -15.07 -12.55 -30.67
CA ARG A 2 -14.49 -12.46 -29.32
C ARG A 2 -14.79 -11.04 -28.82
N ARG A 3 -15.77 -10.93 -27.93
CA ARG A 3 -16.18 -9.64 -27.33
C ARG A 3 -15.00 -9.09 -26.53
N VAL A 4 -14.33 -8.08 -27.08
CA VAL A 4 -13.35 -7.28 -26.33
C VAL A 4 -14.16 -6.35 -25.45
N VAL A 5 -14.31 -6.72 -24.18
CA VAL A 5 -14.88 -5.83 -23.16
C VAL A 5 -13.75 -4.91 -22.72
N VAL A 6 -13.69 -3.72 -23.32
CA VAL A 6 -12.79 -2.64 -22.87
C VAL A 6 -13.40 -2.08 -21.59
N PHE A 7 -12.90 -2.53 -20.43
CA PHE A 7 -13.19 -1.88 -19.15
C PHE A 7 -12.42 -0.56 -19.11
N LEU A 8 -13.10 0.50 -19.54
CA LEU A 8 -12.66 1.88 -19.39
C LEU A 8 -12.76 2.25 -17.90
N PHE A 9 -11.68 2.04 -17.15
CA PHE A 9 -11.55 2.57 -15.80
C PHE A 9 -11.49 4.11 -15.92
N LEU A 10 -12.62 4.77 -15.69
CA LEU A 10 -12.67 6.20 -15.42
C LEU A 10 -11.84 6.47 -14.17
N LEU A 11 -10.61 6.95 -14.37
CA LEU A 11 -9.79 7.49 -13.30
C LEU A 11 -10.43 8.82 -12.87
N LEU A 12 -11.26 8.73 -11.83
CA LEU A 12 -11.58 9.86 -10.97
C LEU A 12 -10.26 10.44 -10.46
N ALA A 13 -9.76 11.47 -11.15
CA ALA A 13 -8.66 12.29 -10.70
C ALA A 13 -9.16 13.11 -9.49
N GLY A 14 -9.28 12.45 -8.34
CA GLY A 14 -9.54 13.11 -7.08
C GLY A 14 -8.41 14.10 -6.81
N CYS A 15 -8.77 15.32 -6.43
CA CYS A 15 -7.82 16.26 -5.86
C CYS A 15 -7.16 15.55 -4.68
N GLY A 16 -5.88 15.17 -4.84
CA GLY A 16 -5.15 14.44 -3.81
C GLY A 16 -5.17 15.18 -2.47
N ARG A 17 -5.22 14.40 -1.40
CA ARG A 17 -5.17 14.87 -0.02
C ARG A 17 -3.78 14.71 0.55
N LYS A 18 -3.59 15.24 1.76
CA LYS A 18 -2.38 15.02 2.55
C LYS A 18 -2.44 13.62 3.15
N ALA A 19 -1.32 12.89 3.08
CA ALA A 19 -1.17 11.60 3.71
C ALA A 19 -1.32 11.76 5.23
N THR A 20 -2.18 10.93 5.79
CA THR A 20 -2.33 10.75 7.23
C THR A 20 -1.32 9.70 7.71
N ARG A 21 -1.13 9.60 9.03
CA ARG A 21 -0.34 8.51 9.61
C ARG A 21 -0.85 7.14 9.16
N ALA A 22 -2.16 6.95 9.12
CA ALA A 22 -2.78 5.68 8.72
C ALA A 22 -2.45 5.29 7.26
N ASP A 23 -2.33 6.27 6.36
CA ASP A 23 -1.92 6.00 4.98
C ASP A 23 -0.47 5.50 4.92
N CYS A 24 0.41 6.16 5.68
CA CYS A 24 1.82 5.82 5.73
C CYS A 24 2.05 4.45 6.38
N GLU A 25 1.33 4.14 7.45
CA GLU A 25 1.35 2.83 8.09
C GLU A 25 0.81 1.74 7.17
N MET A 26 -0.26 2.00 6.40
CA MET A 26 -0.80 1.05 5.43
C MET A 26 0.24 0.60 4.39
N VAL A 27 1.08 1.54 3.91
CA VAL A 27 2.17 1.22 2.97
C VAL A 27 3.19 0.27 3.61
N VAL A 28 3.57 0.54 4.86
CA VAL A 28 4.49 -0.33 5.63
C VAL A 28 3.86 -1.70 5.82
N ASP A 29 2.60 -1.75 6.27
CA ASP A 29 1.89 -2.98 6.60
C ASP A 29 1.72 -3.90 5.41
N ARG A 30 1.40 -3.32 4.25
CA ARG A 30 1.25 -4.08 3.02
C ARG A 30 2.59 -4.62 2.54
N ASN A 31 3.65 -3.81 2.60
CA ASN A 31 5.00 -4.28 2.28
C ASN A 31 5.41 -5.46 3.16
N VAL A 32 5.22 -5.34 4.48
CA VAL A 32 5.54 -6.41 5.43
C VAL A 32 4.78 -7.68 5.12
N GLU A 33 3.46 -7.59 4.92
CA GLU A 33 2.63 -8.75 4.61
C GLU A 33 3.10 -9.45 3.32
N LEU A 34 3.32 -8.69 2.24
CA LEU A 34 3.74 -9.26 0.96
C LEU A 34 5.11 -9.93 1.06
N GLN A 35 6.06 -9.34 1.78
CA GLN A 35 7.37 -9.94 2.00
C GLN A 35 7.28 -11.23 2.82
N LEU A 36 6.50 -11.25 3.89
CA LEU A 36 6.29 -12.45 4.71
C LEU A 36 5.62 -13.57 3.92
N ARG A 37 4.55 -13.25 3.17
CA ARG A 37 3.87 -14.23 2.31
C ARG A 37 4.78 -14.78 1.23
N LYS A 38 5.64 -13.95 0.64
CA LYS A 38 6.68 -14.38 -0.32
C LYS A 38 7.67 -15.37 0.29
N MET A 39 7.94 -15.26 1.59
CA MET A 39 8.75 -16.22 2.35
C MET A 39 7.95 -17.44 2.87
N GLY A 40 6.69 -17.57 2.49
CA GLY A 40 5.82 -18.68 2.92
C GLY A 40 5.18 -18.49 4.29
N VAL A 41 5.38 -17.34 4.95
CA VAL A 41 4.77 -17.03 6.25
C VAL A 41 3.36 -16.48 6.02
N ASN A 42 2.35 -17.26 6.43
CA ASN A 42 0.93 -16.91 6.26
C ASN A 42 0.15 -16.81 7.58
N ASP A 43 0.82 -17.07 8.71
CA ASP A 43 0.23 -16.94 10.04
C ASP A 43 -0.07 -15.47 10.33
N SER A 44 -1.34 -15.16 10.63
CA SER A 44 -1.79 -13.78 10.85
C SER A 44 -1.19 -13.16 12.10
N ALA A 45 -0.97 -13.91 13.17
CA ALA A 45 -0.37 -13.40 14.40
C ALA A 45 1.10 -13.02 14.18
N VAL A 46 1.83 -13.81 13.39
CA VAL A 46 3.22 -13.49 13.01
C VAL A 46 3.26 -12.23 12.13
N ILE A 47 2.33 -12.11 11.17
CA ILE A 47 2.24 -10.93 10.31
C ILE A 47 1.93 -9.68 11.12
N GLU A 48 0.92 -9.71 12.00
CA GLU A 48 0.56 -8.55 12.82
C GLU A 48 1.70 -8.13 13.75
N LYS A 49 2.33 -9.09 14.43
CA LYS A 49 3.51 -8.79 15.25
C LYS A 49 4.61 -8.11 14.43
N ARG A 50 4.86 -8.59 13.21
CA ARG A 50 5.88 -8.00 12.35
C ARG A 50 5.49 -6.60 11.86
N ARG A 51 4.21 -6.35 11.59
CA ARG A 51 3.71 -5.01 11.25
C ARG A 51 3.98 -4.03 12.39
N GLU A 52 3.66 -4.39 13.62
CA GLU A 52 3.92 -3.56 14.80
C GLU A 52 5.42 -3.24 14.96
N GLU A 53 6.28 -4.27 14.88
CA GLU A 53 7.74 -4.10 14.93
C GLU A 53 8.26 -3.15 13.83
N MET A 54 7.72 -3.30 12.61
CA MET A 54 8.15 -2.48 11.48
C MET A 54 7.62 -1.05 11.56
N ARG A 55 6.38 -0.82 12.00
CA ARG A 55 5.87 0.54 12.27
C ARG A 55 6.72 1.24 13.33
N ALA A 56 7.11 0.53 14.39
CA ALA A 56 7.96 1.09 15.44
C ALA A 56 9.37 1.44 14.91
N SER A 57 9.99 0.54 14.13
CA SER A 57 11.33 0.76 13.58
C SER A 57 11.39 1.81 12.46
N MET A 58 10.29 1.99 11.72
CA MET A 58 10.17 2.95 10.61
C MET A 58 9.49 4.26 11.01
N ARG A 59 9.30 4.52 12.32
CA ARG A 59 8.55 5.68 12.81
C ARG A 59 8.98 6.99 12.16
N ASP A 60 10.27 7.25 12.06
CA ASP A 60 10.78 8.50 11.49
C ASP A 60 10.47 8.65 10.00
N ASP A 61 10.42 7.55 9.25
CA ASP A 61 10.04 7.57 7.83
C ASP A 61 8.52 7.68 7.65
N ILE A 62 7.74 7.09 8.57
CA ILE A 62 6.30 7.31 8.66
C ILE A 62 6.02 8.80 8.92
N GLU A 63 6.73 9.46 9.84
CA GLU A 63 6.57 10.90 10.07
C GLU A 63 6.88 11.72 8.81
N LYS A 64 7.96 11.38 8.08
CA LYS A 64 8.32 12.07 6.82
C LYS A 64 7.30 11.84 5.71
N CYS A 65 6.55 10.75 5.76
CA CYS A 65 5.48 10.46 4.82
C CYS A 65 4.23 11.31 5.09
N VAL A 66 3.91 11.60 6.36
CA VAL A 66 2.76 12.43 6.73
C VAL A 66 2.84 13.79 6.04
N GLY A 67 1.74 14.22 5.43
CA GLY A 67 1.68 15.49 4.69
C GLY A 67 2.18 15.43 3.24
N LYS A 68 2.71 14.30 2.76
CA LYS A 68 2.91 14.09 1.31
C LYS A 68 1.56 14.01 0.59
N ARG A 69 1.56 14.31 -0.71
CA ARG A 69 0.33 14.23 -1.53
C ARG A 69 0.05 12.76 -1.85
N VAL A 70 -1.16 12.32 -1.57
CA VAL A 70 -1.69 11.00 -1.96
C VAL A 70 -3.08 11.17 -2.56
N THR A 71 -3.53 10.22 -3.36
CA THR A 71 -4.92 10.13 -3.81
C THR A 71 -5.54 8.85 -3.30
N ASP A 72 -6.87 8.80 -3.26
CA ASP A 72 -7.56 7.56 -2.88
C ASP A 72 -7.29 6.43 -3.89
N GLY A 73 -7.03 6.79 -5.15
CA GLY A 73 -6.57 5.84 -6.18
C GLY A 73 -5.19 5.26 -5.88
N MET A 74 -4.24 6.08 -5.41
CA MET A 74 -2.93 5.59 -4.98
C MET A 74 -3.06 4.61 -3.80
N MET A 75 -3.86 4.94 -2.80
CA MET A 75 -4.04 4.07 -1.62
C MET A 75 -4.79 2.78 -1.94
N SER A 76 -5.79 2.83 -2.83
CA SER A 76 -6.48 1.64 -3.34
C SER A 76 -5.54 0.73 -4.16
N CYS A 77 -4.63 1.33 -4.94
CA CYS A 77 -3.57 0.59 -5.63
C CYS A 77 -2.64 -0.11 -4.62
N VAL A 78 -2.19 0.58 -3.57
CA VAL A 78 -1.35 -0.03 -2.51
C VAL A 78 -2.07 -1.20 -1.86
N GLN A 79 -3.34 -1.04 -1.49
CA GLN A 79 -4.12 -2.08 -0.82
C GLN A 79 -4.28 -3.35 -1.67
N SER A 80 -4.43 -3.19 -2.99
CA SER A 80 -4.59 -4.30 -3.93
C SER A 80 -3.28 -4.87 -4.49
N ALA A 81 -2.14 -4.21 -4.24
CA ALA A 81 -0.84 -4.66 -4.71
C ALA A 81 -0.48 -6.07 -4.22
N GLU A 82 0.02 -6.91 -5.10
CA GLU A 82 0.41 -8.31 -4.84
C GLU A 82 1.92 -8.49 -4.66
N THR A 83 2.72 -7.47 -4.99
CA THR A 83 4.17 -7.45 -4.75
C THR A 83 4.64 -6.08 -4.25
N ALA A 84 5.80 -6.04 -3.59
CA ALA A 84 6.39 -4.79 -3.13
C ALA A 84 6.70 -3.83 -4.30
N GLU A 85 7.12 -4.38 -5.44
CA GLU A 85 7.39 -3.60 -6.66
C GLU A 85 6.12 -2.98 -7.25
N GLN A 86 4.94 -3.57 -7.02
CA GLN A 86 3.67 -2.95 -7.38
C GLN A 86 3.34 -1.78 -6.45
N ILE A 87 3.64 -1.87 -5.15
CA ILE A 87 3.48 -0.75 -4.21
C ILE A 87 4.31 0.46 -4.67
N ASP A 88 5.56 0.25 -5.09
CA ASP A 88 6.40 1.32 -5.62
C ASP A 88 5.79 1.98 -6.88
N LYS A 89 5.09 1.21 -7.73
CA LYS A 89 4.39 1.76 -8.89
C LYS A 89 3.15 2.56 -8.50
N CYS A 90 2.48 2.21 -7.41
CA CYS A 90 1.32 2.94 -6.91
C CYS A 90 1.67 4.34 -6.39
N LEU A 91 2.89 4.53 -5.87
CA LEU A 91 3.33 5.74 -5.18
C LEU A 91 4.25 6.65 -6.02
N LYS A 92 4.42 6.32 -7.30
CA LYS A 92 5.20 7.12 -8.27
C LYS A 92 4.41 8.27 -8.87
#